data_AF-A0A6J4L8V5-F1
#
_entry.id   AF-A0A6J4L8V5-F1
#
_cell.length_a   1.000
_cell.length_b   1.000
_cell.length_c   1.000
_cell.angle_alpha   90.00
_cell.angle_beta   90.00
_cell.angle_gamma   90.00
#
_symmetry.space_group_name_H-M   'P 1'
#
loop_
_entity.id
_entity.type
_entity.pdbx_description
1 polymer ?
#
loop_
_entity_poly.entity_id
_entity_poly.type
_entity_poly.pdbx_seq_one_letter_code
_entity_poly.pdbx_strand_id
1 'polypeptide(L)'
;MNAGRAGQGSAVADFDITVLIRSEHDAFRRAFTEIEQLTDKQELTTRWRELSDQLEVHAAGEEQVFYPELLHEVDDSEGDTEHAVKDHNEIRETTRKVDDHEVGSDAWWEAFREAREATVDHLGEEESDVLPPFQEEVSEDKRGELGMAWMKFLEDHESAKGLSRDEPDPKEYVEEHTG
;
A
#
# COMPACT_ATOMS: atom_id res chain seq x y z
N MET A 1 32.89 -9.46 33.93
CA MET A 1 31.70 -8.57 33.81
C MET A 1 32.00 -7.58 32.70
N ASN A 2 31.32 -7.69 31.55
CA ASN A 2 30.91 -6.49 30.84
C ASN A 2 29.70 -6.86 29.98
N ALA A 3 28.56 -6.28 30.34
CA ALA A 3 27.31 -6.39 29.63
C ALA A 3 27.05 -5.08 28.90
N GLY A 4 26.49 -5.17 27.70
CA GLY A 4 25.65 -4.12 27.13
C GLY A 4 26.31 -3.18 26.13
N ARG A 5 26.00 -3.41 24.85
CA ARG A 5 25.33 -2.39 24.03
C ARG A 5 24.48 -3.12 22.99
N ALA A 6 23.19 -3.26 23.30
CA ALA A 6 22.19 -3.54 22.27
C ALA A 6 22.16 -2.33 21.32
N GLY A 7 22.19 -2.60 20.02
CA GLY A 7 22.12 -1.57 18.99
C GLY A 7 20.81 -0.80 19.11
N GLN A 8 20.91 0.51 19.30
CA GLN A 8 19.79 1.41 19.10
C GLN A 8 19.74 1.66 17.59
N GLY A 9 18.68 1.20 16.93
CA GLY A 9 18.36 1.66 15.58
C GLY A 9 18.23 3.19 15.60
N SER A 10 18.69 3.85 14.55
CA SER A 10 18.47 5.29 14.37
C SER A 10 16.96 5.55 14.37
N ALA A 11 16.50 6.63 15.01
CA ALA A 11 15.09 7.05 14.88
C ALA A 11 14.71 7.30 13.41
N VAL A 12 15.68 7.58 12.53
CA VAL A 12 15.47 7.69 11.07
C VAL A 12 15.09 6.34 10.45
N ALA A 13 15.65 5.23 10.95
CA ALA A 13 15.31 3.89 10.48
C ALA A 13 13.88 3.46 10.87
N ASP A 14 13.34 3.99 11.97
CA ASP A 14 11.96 3.75 12.40
C ASP A 14 10.94 4.53 11.53
N PHE A 15 11.39 5.54 10.77
CA PHE A 15 10.57 6.36 9.88
C PHE A 15 10.99 6.24 8.41
N ASP A 16 11.74 5.21 8.04
CA ASP A 16 12.08 4.95 6.63
C ASP A 16 10.79 4.56 5.87
N ILE A 17 10.44 5.31 4.83
CA ILE A 17 9.21 5.06 4.05
C ILE A 17 9.11 3.61 3.55
N THR A 18 10.21 2.99 3.16
CA THR A 18 10.22 1.59 2.67
C THR A 18 9.88 0.59 3.78
N VAL A 19 10.23 0.91 5.04
CA VAL A 19 9.88 0.11 6.20
C VAL A 19 8.40 0.29 6.56
N LEU A 20 7.88 1.51 6.43
CA LEU A 20 6.46 1.82 6.69
C LEU A 20 5.54 1.11 5.68
N ILE A 21 5.85 1.23 4.38
CA ILE A 21 5.11 0.55 3.29
C ILE A 21 5.08 -0.96 3.54
N ARG A 22 6.24 -1.60 3.76
CA ARG A 22 6.32 -3.04 4.08
C ARG A 22 5.53 -3.41 5.34
N SER A 23 5.49 -2.53 6.34
CA SER A 23 4.70 -2.78 7.55
C SER A 23 3.19 -2.77 7.26
N GLU A 24 2.72 -1.92 6.36
CA GLU A 24 1.32 -1.92 5.90
C GLU A 24 1.01 -3.17 5.07
N HIS A 25 1.93 -3.60 4.20
CA HIS A 25 1.79 -4.84 3.42
C HIS A 25 1.58 -6.06 4.33
N ASP A 26 2.41 -6.16 5.36
CA ASP A 26 2.32 -7.19 6.39
C ASP A 26 1.00 -7.15 7.15
N ALA A 27 0.48 -5.94 7.41
CA ALA A 27 -0.80 -5.74 8.07
C ALA A 27 -1.96 -6.17 7.15
N PHE A 28 -1.92 -5.85 5.86
CA PHE A 28 -2.94 -6.25 4.89
C PHE A 28 -3.02 -7.76 4.75
N ARG A 29 -1.88 -8.44 4.58
CA ARG A 29 -1.83 -9.91 4.51
C ARG A 29 -2.47 -10.55 5.74
N ARG A 30 -2.20 -10.02 6.94
CA ARG A 30 -2.82 -10.48 8.19
C ARG A 30 -4.31 -10.18 8.23
N ALA A 31 -4.73 -8.97 7.86
CA ALA A 31 -6.13 -8.57 7.86
C ALA A 31 -6.97 -9.45 6.92
N PHE A 32 -6.47 -9.77 5.73
CA PHE A 32 -7.12 -10.73 4.83
C PHE A 32 -7.30 -12.10 5.51
N THR A 33 -6.24 -12.67 6.11
CA THR A 33 -6.31 -13.95 6.82
C THR A 33 -7.25 -13.91 8.04
N GLU A 34 -7.29 -12.79 8.77
CA GLU A 34 -8.19 -12.60 9.89
C GLU A 34 -9.65 -12.58 9.44
N ILE A 35 -9.96 -11.85 8.36
CA ILE A 35 -11.31 -11.79 7.79
C ILE A 35 -11.79 -13.17 7.34
N GLU A 36 -10.93 -13.97 6.71
CA GLU A 36 -11.24 -15.36 6.29
C GLU A 36 -11.69 -16.27 7.47
N GLN A 37 -11.30 -15.94 8.71
CA GLN A 37 -11.65 -16.71 9.91
C GLN A 37 -12.99 -16.28 10.54
N LEU A 38 -13.56 -15.16 10.09
CA LEU A 38 -14.79 -14.60 10.66
C LEU A 38 -16.03 -15.33 10.15
N THR A 39 -17.05 -15.39 11.01
CA THR A 39 -18.35 -15.98 10.68
C THR A 39 -19.53 -15.06 10.98
N ASP A 40 -19.33 -14.05 11.83
CA ASP A 40 -20.33 -13.02 12.10
C ASP A 40 -20.37 -12.00 10.96
N LYS A 41 -21.56 -11.80 10.37
CA LYS A 41 -21.72 -10.89 9.22
C LYS A 41 -21.45 -9.43 9.57
N GLN A 42 -21.73 -9.00 10.80
CA GLN A 42 -21.52 -7.62 11.22
C GLN A 42 -20.02 -7.35 11.42
N GLU A 43 -19.31 -8.29 12.02
CA GLU A 43 -17.86 -8.26 12.16
C GLU A 43 -17.18 -8.29 10.79
N LEU A 44 -17.60 -9.20 9.89
CA LEU A 44 -17.12 -9.25 8.50
C LEU A 44 -17.28 -7.90 7.78
N THR A 45 -18.47 -7.30 7.87
CA THR A 45 -18.75 -5.99 7.26
C THR A 45 -17.81 -4.91 7.79
N THR A 46 -17.59 -4.90 9.10
CA THR A 46 -16.76 -3.88 9.76
C THR A 46 -15.30 -4.04 9.35
N ARG A 47 -14.77 -5.27 9.47
CA ARG A 47 -13.36 -5.59 9.19
C ARG A 47 -13.03 -5.45 7.70
N TRP A 48 -13.96 -5.81 6.81
CA TRP A 48 -13.82 -5.58 5.38
C TRP A 48 -13.75 -4.10 5.05
N ARG A 49 -14.66 -3.28 5.59
CA ARG A 49 -14.65 -1.84 5.35
C ARG A 49 -13.37 -1.17 5.85
N GLU A 50 -12.90 -1.56 7.03
CA GLU A 50 -11.63 -1.06 7.56
C GLU A 50 -10.46 -1.39 6.61
N LEU A 51 -10.39 -2.63 6.13
CA LEU A 51 -9.36 -3.05 5.19
C LEU A 51 -9.48 -2.32 3.85
N SER A 52 -10.68 -2.20 3.28
CA SER A 52 -10.88 -1.54 1.98
C SER A 52 -10.62 -0.03 2.01
N ASP A 53 -10.81 0.62 3.17
CA ASP A 53 -10.39 2.00 3.38
C ASP A 53 -8.86 2.10 3.54
N GLN A 54 -8.21 1.15 4.23
CA GLN A 54 -6.76 1.11 4.37
C GLN A 54 -6.03 0.87 3.04
N LEU A 55 -6.52 -0.06 2.21
CA LEU A 55 -5.96 -0.33 0.89
C LEU A 55 -6.00 0.92 0.00
N GLU A 56 -7.09 1.68 0.06
CA GLU A 56 -7.21 2.94 -0.69
C GLU A 56 -6.25 4.01 -0.21
N VAL A 57 -6.15 4.18 1.11
CA VAL A 57 -5.23 5.16 1.70
C VAL A 57 -3.79 4.84 1.33
N HIS A 58 -3.43 3.56 1.34
CA HIS A 58 -2.12 3.09 0.95
C HIS A 58 -1.84 3.37 -0.54
N ALA A 59 -2.69 2.87 -1.45
CA ALA A 59 -2.53 3.08 -2.89
C ALA A 59 -2.44 4.58 -3.26
N ALA A 60 -3.31 5.40 -2.68
CA ALA A 60 -3.29 6.85 -2.89
C ALA A 60 -2.07 7.53 -2.27
N GLY A 61 -1.55 6.98 -1.17
CA GLY A 61 -0.32 7.44 -0.53
C GLY A 61 0.88 7.17 -1.43
N GLU A 62 0.96 5.98 -2.04
CA GLU A 62 2.04 5.66 -2.95
C GLU A 62 2.01 6.55 -4.18
N GLU A 63 0.84 6.69 -4.79
CA GLU A 63 0.61 7.55 -5.96
C GLU A 63 0.87 9.05 -5.69
N GLN A 64 0.84 9.52 -4.45
CA GLN A 64 1.01 10.95 -4.14
C GLN A 64 2.30 11.29 -3.41
N VAL A 65 2.91 10.33 -2.72
CA VAL A 65 4.08 10.54 -1.86
C VAL A 65 5.27 9.74 -2.32
N PHE A 66 5.08 8.48 -2.73
CA PHE A 66 6.18 7.56 -3.01
C PHE A 66 6.58 7.53 -4.49
N TYR A 67 5.66 7.16 -5.38
CA TYR A 67 5.94 7.00 -6.81
C TYR A 67 6.49 8.25 -7.51
N PRO A 68 6.08 9.49 -7.17
CA PRO A 68 6.72 10.68 -7.75
C PRO A 68 8.22 10.76 -7.44
N GLU A 69 8.62 10.33 -6.24
CA GLU A 69 10.01 10.34 -5.80
C GLU A 69 10.77 9.12 -6.34
N LEU A 70 10.10 7.98 -6.49
CA LEU A 70 10.64 6.81 -7.21
C LEU A 70 11.04 7.19 -8.64
N LEU A 71 10.11 7.80 -9.39
CA LEU A 71 10.33 8.25 -10.77
C LEU A 71 11.45 9.30 -10.89
N HIS A 72 11.68 10.09 -9.85
CA HIS A 72 12.72 11.12 -9.86
C HIS A 72 14.10 10.60 -9.46
N GLU A 73 14.16 9.64 -8.54
CA GLU A 73 15.42 9.21 -7.92
C GLU A 73 15.95 7.86 -8.46
N VAL A 74 15.11 7.03 -9.09
CA VAL A 74 15.48 5.70 -9.60
C VAL A 74 15.35 5.67 -11.12
N ASP A 75 16.48 5.49 -11.81
CA ASP A 75 16.53 5.34 -13.26
C ASP A 75 15.73 4.10 -13.73
N ASP A 76 15.11 4.20 -14.91
CA ASP A 76 14.32 3.13 -15.55
C ASP A 76 13.11 2.62 -14.73
N SER A 77 12.62 3.39 -13.76
CA SER A 77 11.48 3.04 -12.89
C SER A 77 10.10 3.32 -13.49
N GLU A 78 10.02 3.89 -14.69
CA GLU A 78 8.75 4.24 -15.35
C GLU A 78 7.87 3.02 -15.61
N GLY A 79 8.48 1.91 -16.03
CA GLY A 79 7.75 0.67 -16.33
C GLY A 79 7.14 0.03 -15.09
N ASP A 80 7.91 -0.02 -14.00
CA ASP A 80 7.45 -0.57 -12.73
C ASP A 80 6.35 0.33 -12.11
N THR A 81 6.50 1.65 -12.22
CA THR A 81 5.49 2.60 -11.77
C THR A 81 4.19 2.49 -12.59
N GLU A 82 4.28 2.39 -13.93
CA GLU A 82 3.10 2.15 -14.80
C GLU A 82 2.38 0.86 -14.38
N HIS A 83 3.13 -0.21 -14.09
CA HIS A 83 2.55 -1.47 -13.65
C HIS A 83 1.86 -1.35 -12.29
N ALA A 84 2.52 -0.72 -11.31
CA ALA A 84 2.00 -0.59 -9.95
C ALA A 84 0.71 0.24 -9.91
N VAL A 85 0.64 1.35 -10.67
CA VAL A 85 -0.60 2.16 -10.81
C VAL A 85 -1.73 1.35 -11.47
N LYS A 86 -1.40 0.51 -12.46
CA LYS A 86 -2.39 -0.40 -13.05
C LYS A 86 -2.91 -1.40 -12.02
N ASP A 87 -2.05 -1.92 -11.16
CA ASP A 87 -2.46 -2.90 -10.15
C ASP A 87 -3.29 -2.26 -9.03
N HIS A 88 -3.01 -1.00 -8.67
CA HIS A 88 -3.91 -0.22 -7.81
C HIS A 88 -5.32 -0.08 -8.38
N ASN A 89 -5.44 0.15 -9.68
CA ASN A 89 -6.74 0.18 -10.34
C ASN A 89 -7.43 -1.19 -10.26
N GLU A 90 -6.69 -2.29 -10.40
CA GLU A 90 -7.23 -3.64 -10.22
C GLU A 90 -7.68 -3.91 -8.76
N ILE A 91 -6.93 -3.44 -7.76
CA ILE A 91 -7.32 -3.49 -6.34
C ILE A 91 -8.59 -2.67 -6.09
N ARG A 92 -8.71 -1.47 -6.67
CA ARG A 92 -9.91 -0.62 -6.59
C ARG A 92 -11.12 -1.31 -7.24
N GLU A 93 -10.94 -1.90 -8.43
CA GLU A 93 -11.99 -2.65 -9.13
C GLU A 93 -12.47 -3.85 -8.31
N THR A 94 -11.55 -4.70 -7.86
CA THR A 94 -11.88 -5.91 -7.09
C THR A 94 -12.51 -5.58 -5.75
N THR A 95 -12.04 -4.54 -5.06
CA THR A 95 -12.66 -4.04 -3.82
C THR A 95 -14.13 -3.62 -4.06
N ARG A 96 -14.42 -2.90 -5.15
CA ARG A 96 -15.80 -2.54 -5.51
C ARG A 96 -16.67 -3.77 -5.80
N LYS A 97 -16.13 -4.80 -6.44
CA LYS A 97 -16.85 -6.07 -6.67
C LYS A 97 -17.25 -6.75 -5.36
N VAL A 98 -16.40 -6.69 -4.33
CA VAL A 98 -16.76 -7.22 -3.00
C VAL A 98 -17.96 -6.46 -2.42
N ASP A 99 -17.97 -5.13 -2.54
CA ASP A 99 -19.04 -4.28 -2.04
C ASP A 99 -20.39 -4.46 -2.76
N ASP A 100 -20.36 -4.97 -4.00
CA ASP A 100 -21.56 -5.28 -4.80
C ASP A 100 -22.28 -6.58 -4.37
N HIS A 101 -21.72 -7.33 -3.43
CA HIS A 101 -22.24 -8.63 -2.99
C HIS A 101 -22.74 -8.63 -1.54
N GLU A 102 -23.73 -9.49 -1.24
CA GLU A 102 -24.21 -9.65 0.13
C GLU A 102 -23.10 -10.25 1.00
N VAL A 103 -22.72 -9.54 2.07
CA VAL A 103 -21.66 -9.96 3.00
C VAL A 103 -21.88 -11.40 3.49
N GLY A 104 -20.82 -12.20 3.35
CA GLY A 104 -20.78 -13.61 3.73
C GLY A 104 -21.49 -14.57 2.75
N SER A 105 -22.01 -14.09 1.62
CA SER A 105 -22.48 -14.96 0.53
C SER A 105 -21.31 -15.60 -0.22
N ASP A 106 -21.58 -16.67 -0.99
CA ASP A 106 -20.55 -17.32 -1.81
C ASP A 106 -19.91 -16.35 -2.81
N ALA A 107 -20.71 -15.49 -3.45
CA ALA A 107 -20.23 -14.46 -4.39
C ALA A 107 -19.36 -13.40 -3.70
N TRP A 108 -19.72 -12.99 -2.46
CA TRP A 108 -18.89 -12.07 -1.68
C TRP A 108 -17.52 -12.68 -1.36
N TRP A 109 -17.49 -13.96 -0.99
CA TRP A 109 -16.23 -14.66 -0.72
C TRP A 109 -15.39 -14.90 -1.98
N GLU A 110 -16.02 -15.09 -3.14
CA GLU A 110 -15.33 -15.18 -4.43
C GLU A 110 -14.64 -13.84 -4.75
N ALA A 111 -15.38 -12.73 -4.76
CA ALA A 111 -14.83 -11.40 -4.99
C ALA A 111 -13.76 -11.02 -3.94
N PHE A 112 -13.95 -11.40 -2.66
CA PHE A 112 -12.98 -11.12 -1.60
C PHE A 112 -11.63 -11.81 -1.87
N ARG A 113 -11.65 -13.04 -2.43
CA ARG A 113 -10.43 -13.74 -2.80
C ARG A 113 -9.74 -13.11 -4.01
N GLU A 114 -10.52 -12.61 -4.99
CA GLU A 114 -9.96 -11.84 -6.11
C GLU A 114 -9.26 -10.56 -5.61
N ALA A 115 -9.90 -9.79 -4.72
CA ALA A 115 -9.28 -8.60 -4.12
C ALA A 115 -8.02 -8.94 -3.33
N ARG A 116 -8.03 -10.07 -2.61
CA ARG A 116 -6.86 -10.57 -1.89
C ARG A 116 -5.72 -10.96 -2.84
N GLU A 117 -6.01 -11.66 -3.92
CA GLU A 117 -5.01 -12.10 -4.91
C GLU A 117 -4.35 -10.88 -5.57
N ALA A 118 -5.16 -9.97 -6.14
CA ALA A 118 -4.67 -8.73 -6.75
C ALA A 118 -3.81 -7.91 -5.78
N THR A 119 -4.25 -7.78 -4.52
CA THR A 119 -3.45 -7.08 -3.50
C THR A 119 -2.15 -7.82 -3.24
N VAL A 120 -2.18 -9.12 -2.91
CA VAL A 120 -0.97 -9.85 -2.49
C VAL A 120 0.08 -9.94 -3.60
N ASP A 121 -0.35 -10.06 -4.86
CA ASP A 121 0.54 -10.06 -6.01
C ASP A 121 1.25 -8.71 -6.14
N HIS A 122 0.50 -7.61 -6.14
CA HIS A 122 1.04 -6.25 -6.15
C HIS A 122 2.04 -6.00 -5.01
N LEU A 123 1.67 -6.32 -3.76
CA LEU A 123 2.58 -6.15 -2.61
C LEU A 123 3.86 -6.99 -2.77
N GLY A 124 3.77 -8.14 -3.44
CA GLY A 124 4.91 -9.02 -3.70
C GLY A 124 5.88 -8.41 -4.70
N GLU A 125 5.36 -7.92 -5.82
CA GLU A 125 6.13 -7.25 -6.88
C GLU A 125 6.80 -5.98 -6.36
N GLU A 126 6.07 -5.13 -5.61
CA GLU A 126 6.66 -3.92 -5.06
C GLU A 126 7.80 -4.24 -4.07
N GLU A 127 7.62 -5.26 -3.23
CA GLU A 127 8.64 -5.70 -2.28
C GLU A 127 9.88 -6.32 -2.93
N SER A 128 9.77 -6.89 -4.13
CA SER A 128 10.89 -7.49 -4.86
C SER A 128 11.58 -6.54 -5.82
N ASP A 129 10.83 -5.69 -6.50
CA ASP A 129 11.30 -5.01 -7.71
C ASP A 129 11.32 -3.49 -7.55
N VAL A 130 10.50 -2.91 -6.68
CA VAL A 130 10.39 -1.44 -6.53
C VAL A 130 11.10 -0.92 -5.28
N LEU A 131 10.76 -1.47 -4.10
CA LEU A 131 11.32 -0.99 -2.83
C LEU A 131 12.85 -1.19 -2.70
N PRO A 132 13.44 -2.32 -3.14
CA PRO A 132 14.88 -2.51 -3.00
C PRO A 132 15.73 -1.50 -3.79
N PRO A 133 15.50 -1.26 -5.09
CA PRO A 133 16.23 -0.22 -5.83
C PRO A 133 16.08 1.17 -5.20
N PHE A 134 14.88 1.54 -4.77
CA PHE A 134 14.67 2.82 -4.09
C PHE A 134 15.49 2.94 -2.80
N GLN A 135 15.58 1.86 -2.02
CA GLN A 135 16.38 1.84 -0.80
C GLN A 135 17.89 1.93 -1.07
N GLU A 136 18.34 1.43 -2.23
CA GLU A 136 19.74 1.47 -2.67
C GLU A 136 20.15 2.86 -3.17
N GLU A 137 19.29 3.52 -3.96
CA GLU A 137 19.61 4.79 -4.63
C GLU A 137 19.30 6.03 -3.75
N VAL A 138 18.25 5.98 -2.92
CA VAL A 138 17.80 7.14 -2.13
C VAL A 138 18.42 7.15 -0.75
N SER A 139 18.97 8.28 -0.30
CA SER A 139 19.61 8.39 1.02
C SER A 139 18.67 8.14 2.21
N GLU A 140 19.19 7.59 3.32
CA GLU A 140 18.42 7.33 4.56
C GLU A 140 17.69 8.59 5.08
N ASP A 141 18.34 9.76 5.00
CA ASP A 141 17.73 11.03 5.44
C ASP A 141 16.48 11.37 4.60
N LYS A 142 16.57 11.29 3.26
CA LYS A 142 15.44 11.54 2.36
C LYS A 142 14.33 10.52 2.54
N ARG A 143 14.66 9.23 2.71
CA ARG A 143 13.65 8.19 3.02
C ARG A 143 12.94 8.44 4.35
N GLY A 144 13.66 8.99 5.34
CA GLY A 144 13.07 9.44 6.60
C GLY A 144 12.14 10.65 6.44
N GLU A 145 12.50 11.64 5.61
CA GLU A 145 11.63 12.76 5.26
C GLU A 145 10.34 12.28 4.58
N LEU A 146 10.46 11.35 3.64
CA LEU A 146 9.32 10.73 2.97
C LEU A 146 8.46 9.92 3.93
N GLY A 147 9.03 9.21 4.90
CA GLY A 147 8.22 8.50 5.89
C GLY A 147 7.45 9.46 6.83
N MET A 148 7.99 10.64 7.11
CA MET A 148 7.24 11.69 7.81
C MET A 148 6.07 12.21 6.96
N ALA A 149 6.29 12.41 5.65
CA ALA A 149 5.23 12.79 4.71
C ALA A 149 4.17 11.70 4.60
N TRP A 150 4.59 10.43 4.54
CA TRP A 150 3.74 9.25 4.53
C TRP A 150 2.81 9.21 5.74
N MET A 151 3.35 9.26 6.96
CA MET A 151 2.52 9.25 8.17
C MET A 151 1.55 10.43 8.23
N LYS A 152 1.98 11.61 7.78
CA LYS A 152 1.08 12.76 7.68
C LYS A 152 -0.05 12.51 6.68
N PHE A 153 0.26 11.90 5.53
CA PHE A 153 -0.74 11.52 4.54
C PHE A 153 -1.75 10.54 5.12
N LEU A 154 -1.30 9.50 5.82
CA LEU A 154 -2.17 8.53 6.49
C LEU A 154 -3.08 9.21 7.53
N GLU A 155 -2.56 10.15 8.31
CA GLU A 155 -3.34 10.91 9.31
C GLU A 155 -4.41 11.80 8.64
N ASP A 156 -4.04 12.52 7.58
CA ASP A 156 -4.95 13.43 6.88
C ASP A 156 -6.11 12.68 6.19
N HIS A 157 -5.87 11.42 5.79
CA HIS A 157 -6.79 10.57 5.04
C HIS A 157 -7.32 9.35 5.84
N GLU A 158 -7.31 9.39 7.17
CA GLU A 158 -7.85 8.32 8.01
C GLU A 158 -9.26 7.89 7.54
N SER A 159 -9.48 6.57 7.42
CA SER A 159 -10.72 6.00 6.85
C SER A 159 -11.04 6.49 5.42
N ALA A 160 -10.00 6.57 4.57
CA ALA A 160 -10.06 7.03 3.18
C ALA A 160 -10.70 8.42 2.98
N LYS A 161 -10.63 9.27 4.00
CA LYS A 161 -11.30 10.58 3.99
C LYS A 161 -10.69 11.50 2.92
N GLY A 162 -11.52 11.96 1.99
CA GLY A 162 -11.12 12.95 0.99
C GLY A 162 -10.44 12.35 -0.24
N LEU A 163 -10.29 11.03 -0.31
CA LEU A 163 -9.79 10.32 -1.49
C LEU A 163 -10.93 10.08 -2.47
N SER A 164 -10.67 10.27 -3.77
CA SER A 164 -11.67 10.13 -4.83
C SER A 164 -11.87 8.68 -5.27
N ARG A 165 -10.91 7.78 -4.99
CA ARG A 165 -10.85 6.40 -5.51
C ARG A 165 -10.83 6.35 -7.05
N ASP A 166 -10.29 7.41 -7.66
CA ASP A 166 -10.14 7.50 -9.11
C ASP A 166 -9.12 6.46 -9.60
N GLU A 167 -9.27 6.09 -10.87
CA GLU A 167 -8.40 5.11 -11.53
C GLU A 167 -7.59 5.85 -12.61
N PRO A 168 -6.43 6.44 -12.26
CA PRO A 168 -5.64 7.18 -13.22
C PRO A 168 -5.19 6.29 -14.37
N ASP A 169 -5.07 6.86 -15.58
CA ASP A 169 -4.41 6.15 -16.68
C ASP A 169 -2.93 5.99 -16.32
N PRO A 170 -2.39 4.76 -16.25
CA PRO A 170 -1.03 4.55 -15.77
C PRO A 170 0.04 5.27 -16.58
N LYS A 171 -0.17 5.46 -17.89
CA LYS A 171 0.79 6.14 -18.77
C LYS A 171 0.72 7.64 -18.57
N GLU A 172 -0.49 8.20 -18.54
CA GLU A 172 -0.68 9.62 -18.25
C GLU A 172 -0.10 9.97 -16.87
N TYR A 173 -0.31 9.12 -15.86
CA TYR A 173 0.28 9.30 -14.53
C TYR A 173 1.81 9.41 -14.59
N VAL A 174 2.50 8.48 -15.26
CA VAL A 174 3.96 8.52 -15.38
C VAL A 174 4.42 9.75 -16.18
N GLU A 175 3.74 10.09 -17.28
CA GLU A 175 4.07 11.28 -18.08
C GLU A 175 3.94 12.58 -17.28
N GLU A 176 2.96 12.68 -16.37
CA GLU A 176 2.75 13.85 -15.51
C GLU A 176 3.82 14.02 -14.41
N HIS A 177 4.44 12.92 -13.97
CA HIS A 177 5.39 12.90 -12.85
C HIS A 177 6.86 12.77 -13.27
N THR A 178 7.14 12.58 -14.56
CA THR A 178 8.50 12.51 -15.13
C THR A 178 8.95 13.80 -15.84
N GLY A 179 8.09 14.84 -15.87
CA GLY A 179 8.25 16.08 -16.64
C GLY A 179 9.05 17.22 -16.00
#